data_AF-A0AA45JKV9-F1
#
_entry.id   AF-A0AA45JKV9-F1
#
_cell.length_a   1.000
_cell.length_b   1.000
_cell.length_c   1.000
_cell.angle_alpha   90.00
_cell.angle_beta   90.00
_cell.angle_gamma   90.00
#
_symmetry.space_group_name_H-M   'P 1'
#
loop_
_entity.id
_entity.type
_entity.pdbx_description
1 polymer ?
#
loop_
_entity_poly.entity_id
_entity_poly.type
_entity_poly.pdbx_seq_one_letter_code
_entity_poly.pdbx_strand_id
1 'polypeptide(L)' 'MVGAAGKPESKKVLLRLDPAVHAAIAKWAADDLRSINGQLEYALRLALKQAGRLP' A
#
# COMPACT_ATOMS: atom_id res chain seq x y z
N MET A 1 -5.49 -26.64 20.79
CA MET A 1 -5.46 -25.16 20.78
C MET A 1 -4.16 -24.72 20.14
N VAL A 2 -4.16 -24.20 18.92
CA VAL A 2 -2.97 -23.62 18.29
C VAL A 2 -3.35 -22.23 17.77
N GLY A 3 -2.57 -21.23 18.18
CA GLY A 3 -2.92 -19.82 18.23
C GLY A 3 -3.28 -19.19 16.89
N ALA A 4 -4.22 -18.25 16.96
CA ALA A 4 -4.46 -17.28 15.91
C ALA A 4 -3.19 -16.43 15.73
N ALA A 5 -2.48 -16.61 14.61
CA ALA A 5 -1.55 -15.60 14.13
C ALA A 5 -2.35 -14.31 13.91
N GLY A 6 -2.16 -13.34 14.80
CA GLY A 6 -2.85 -12.05 14.73
C GLY A 6 -2.63 -11.41 13.36
N LYS A 7 -3.69 -10.91 12.73
CA LYS A 7 -3.57 -10.12 11.50
C LYS A 7 -2.55 -9.00 11.75
N PRO A 8 -1.58 -8.76 10.84
CA PRO A 8 -0.67 -7.63 10.99
C PRO A 8 -1.50 -6.36 11.16
N GLU A 9 -1.26 -5.63 12.25
CA GLU A 9 -1.99 -4.42 12.57
C GLU A 9 -1.76 -3.39 11.46
N SER A 10 -2.82 -3.08 10.71
CA SER A 10 -2.78 -2.05 9.67
C SER A 10 -2.79 -0.68 10.35
N LYS A 11 -1.63 -0.03 10.40
CA LYS A 11 -1.53 1.32 10.96
C LYS A 11 -2.17 2.33 10.00
N LYS A 12 -3.22 3.01 10.46
CA LYS A 12 -3.84 4.12 9.72
C LYS A 12 -2.94 5.34 9.83
N VAL A 13 -2.49 5.86 8.69
CA VAL A 13 -1.66 7.06 8.60
C VAL A 13 -2.32 8.05 7.66
N LEU A 14 -2.34 9.33 8.04
CA LEU A 14 -2.75 10.41 7.14
C LEU A 14 -1.58 10.77 6.24
N LEU A 15 -1.72 10.53 4.94
CA LEU A 15 -0.69 10.82 3.94
C LEU A 15 -1.09 12.10 3.19
N ARG A 16 -0.20 13.10 3.17
CA ARG A 16 -0.35 14.24 2.27
C ARG A 16 0.27 13.87 0.93
N LEU A 17 -0.55 13.81 -0.10
CA LEU A 17 -0.15 13.52 -1.47
C LEU A 17 -0.47 14.70 -2.36
N ASP A 18 0.37 14.91 -3.37
CA ASP A 18 0.00 15.74 -4.50
C ASP A 18 -1.29 15.18 -5.15
N PRO A 19 -2.29 16.02 -5.48
CA PRO A 19 -3.55 15.56 -6.06
C PRO A 19 -3.39 14.78 -7.37
N ALA A 20 -2.43 15.16 -8.23
CA ALA A 20 -2.19 14.46 -9.49
C ALA A 20 -1.60 13.07 -9.25
N VAL A 21 -0.71 12.93 -8.25
CA VAL A 21 -0.19 11.63 -7.82
C VAL A 21 -1.32 10.74 -7.29
N HIS A 22 -2.20 11.28 -6.44
CA HIS A 22 -3.36 10.53 -5.96
C HIS A 22 -4.26 10.05 -7.11
N ALA A 23 -4.54 10.92 -8.09
CA ALA A 23 -5.35 10.55 -9.25
C ALA A 23 -4.69 9.45 -10.10
N ALA A 24 -3.38 9.51 -10.30
CA ALA A 24 -2.64 8.49 -11.03
C ALA A 24 -2.69 7.13 -10.32
N ILE A 25 -2.52 7.11 -8.99
CA ILE A 25 -2.64 5.88 -8.20
C ILE A 25 -4.07 5.35 -8.22
N ALA A 26 -5.08 6.21 -8.13
CA ALA A 26 -6.48 5.80 -8.19
C ALA A 26 -6.83 5.15 -9.52
N LYS A 27 -6.34 5.72 -10.63
CA LYS A 27 -6.49 5.12 -11.97
C LYS A 27 -5.81 3.76 -12.04
N TRP A 28 -4.56 3.65 -11.63
CA TRP A 28 -3.83 2.38 -11.65
C TRP A 28 -4.52 1.32 -10.77
N ALA A 29 -5.02 1.70 -9.60
CA ALA A 29 -5.79 0.79 -8.75
C ALA A 29 -7.07 0.29 -9.45
N ALA A 30 -7.77 1.16 -10.17
CA ALA A 30 -8.95 0.77 -10.94
C ALA A 30 -8.61 -0.19 -12.08
N ASP A 31 -7.51 0.07 -12.80
CA ASP A 31 -7.02 -0.78 -13.89
C ASP A 31 -6.65 -2.20 -13.38
N ASP A 32 -6.08 -2.29 -12.17
CA ASP A 32 -5.70 -3.55 -11.50
C ASP A 32 -6.84 -4.19 -10.66
N LEU A 33 -8.06 -3.65 -10.71
CA LEU A 33 -9.20 -4.07 -9.89
C LEU A 33 -8.88 -4.15 -8.37
N ARG A 34 -8.11 -3.18 -7.89
CA ARG A 34 -7.63 -3.09 -6.50
C ARG A 34 -8.16 -1.82 -5.81
N SER A 35 -8.25 -1.87 -4.49
CA SER A 35 -8.43 -0.65 -3.69
C SER A 35 -7.21 0.27 -3.77
N ILE A 36 -7.44 1.58 -3.63
CA ILE A 36 -6.38 2.60 -3.62
C ILE A 36 -5.36 2.31 -2.50
N ASN A 37 -5.82 1.92 -1.31
CA ASN A 37 -4.94 1.57 -0.19
C ASN A 37 -4.07 0.35 -0.48
N GLY A 38 -4.65 -0.68 -1.12
CA GLY A 38 -3.88 -1.85 -1.55
C GLY A 38 -2.85 -1.49 -2.61
N GLN A 39 -3.19 -0.56 -3.51
CA GLN A 39 -2.25 -0.10 -4.54
C GLN A 39 -1.10 0.72 -3.94
N LEU A 40 -1.39 1.59 -2.97
CA LEU A 40 -0.38 2.31 -2.19
C LEU A 40 0.56 1.34 -1.47
N GLU A 41 0.03 0.34 -0.78
CA GLU A 41 0.86 -0.65 -0.08
C GLU A 41 1.78 -1.38 -1.07
N TYR A 42 1.24 -1.83 -2.20
CA TYR A 42 2.03 -2.49 -3.24
C TYR A 42 3.17 -1.59 -3.75
N ALA A 43 2.86 -0.34 -4.11
CA ALA A 43 3.86 0.62 -4.61
C ALA A 43 4.95 0.90 -3.57
N LEU A 44 4.58 1.07 -2.30
CA LEU A 44 5.52 1.30 -1.20
C LEU A 44 6.44 0.08 -0.98
N ARG A 45 5.88 -1.13 -0.96
CA ARG A 45 6.68 -2.37 -0.83
C ARG A 45 7.65 -2.54 -2.01
N LEU A 46 7.21 -2.22 -3.22
CA LEU A 46 8.06 -2.25 -4.41
C LEU A 46 9.20 -1.24 -4.31
N ALA A 47 8.92 -0.01 -3.90
CA ALA A 47 9.94 1.03 -3.71
C ALA A 47 10.97 0.65 -2.62
N LEU A 48 10.50 0.10 -1.48
CA LEU A 48 11.38 -0.40 -0.42
C LEU A 48 12.27 -1.55 -0.91
N LYS A 49 11.72 -2.47 -1.71
CA LYS A 49 12.51 -3.55 -2.35
C LYS A 49 13.60 -3.00 -3.25
N GLN A 50 13.26 -2.04 -4.12
CA GLN A 50 14.23 -1.40 -5.01
C GLN A 50 15.32 -0.65 -4.23
N ALA A 51 14.98 -0.06 -3.09
CA ALA A 51 15.93 0.61 -2.20
C ALA A 51 16.76 -0.36 -1.33
N GLY A 52 16.50 -1.68 -1.37
CA GLY A 52 17.14 -2.66 -0.49
C GLY A 52 16.75 -2.50 0.99
N ARG A 53 15.55 -1.99 1.25
CA ARG A 53 15.01 -1.64 2.58
C ARG A 53 13.76 -2.45 2.95
N LEU A 54 13.60 -3.65 2.38
CA LEU A 54 12.54 -4.54 2.84
C LEU A 54 12.77 -4.88 4.32
N PRO A 55 11.71 -4.86 5.16
CA PRO A 55 11.79 -5.44 6.49
C PRO A 55 12.02 -6.96 6.43
#